data_AF-A0A6L6BBN0-F1
#
_entry.id   AF-A0A6L6BBN0-F1
#
_cell.length_a   1.000
_cell.length_b   1.000
_cell.length_c   1.000
_cell.angle_alpha   90.00
_cell.angle_beta   90.00
_cell.angle_gamma   90.00
#
_symmetry.space_group_name_H-M   'P 1'
#
loop_
_entity.id
_entity.type
_entity.pdbx_description
1 polymer ?
#
loop_
_entity_poly.entity_id
_entity_poly.type
_entity_poly.pdbx_seq_one_letter_code
_entity_poly.pdbx_strand_id
1 'polypeptide(L)'
;PETMAPDELTLDAAIEILAKPSGERDLGVDPITNFPIIAKSGRFGPYITEVFPVEVVPEGAKKKRKKADAPKPKTASLLSTMTLDTVTYEDAIRLLSLPRLLGTNSAGDDITVQNGRYGPYLKAGADSRTLTSEDQLFSISLDEALEIYSKPKERRRGVAKPPLKELGKDPATEKEVIVKDGRFGMYVTDGETNATLRRGDTLEALTLDRALELLAGRRAWEAENGPSPKKSRKKAAPKSPKAKAPSLTKNTVKATGKKKAAKKKD
;
A
#
# COMPACT_ATOMS: atom_id res chain seq x y z
N PRO A 1 1.39 -16.71 11.92
CA PRO A 1 0.67 -15.59 11.25
C PRO A 1 1.56 -14.95 10.18
N GLU A 2 1.03 -14.36 9.12
CA GLU A 2 1.89 -13.78 8.04
C GLU A 2 2.77 -12.60 8.50
N THR A 3 2.41 -11.92 9.60
CA THR A 3 3.13 -10.74 10.11
C THR A 3 4.04 -11.02 11.32
N MET A 4 4.03 -12.25 11.83
CA MET A 4 4.79 -12.66 13.02
C MET A 4 6.01 -13.47 12.57
N ALA A 5 7.19 -13.15 13.10
CA ALA A 5 8.38 -13.91 12.79
C ALA A 5 8.32 -15.31 13.47
N PRO A 6 8.94 -16.36 12.89
CA PRO A 6 8.82 -17.72 13.45
C PRO A 6 9.31 -17.87 14.89
N ASP A 7 10.27 -17.04 15.30
CA ASP A 7 10.84 -16.95 16.65
C ASP A 7 9.93 -16.22 17.65
N GLU A 8 9.00 -15.40 17.18
CA GLU A 8 8.01 -14.69 18.00
C GLU A 8 6.75 -15.54 18.29
N LEU A 9 6.66 -16.76 17.73
CA LEU A 9 5.53 -17.68 17.94
C LEU A 9 5.65 -18.42 19.28
N THR A 10 5.34 -17.73 20.38
CA THR A 10 5.27 -18.33 21.72
C THR A 10 3.97 -19.12 21.94
N LEU A 11 3.93 -19.97 22.98
CA LEU A 11 2.72 -20.73 23.33
C LEU A 11 1.53 -19.80 23.61
N ASP A 12 1.77 -18.71 24.34
CA ASP A 12 0.73 -17.71 24.65
C ASP A 12 0.18 -17.05 23.38
N ALA A 13 1.07 -16.65 22.47
CA ALA A 13 0.67 -16.09 21.18
C ALA A 13 -0.12 -17.12 20.34
N ALA A 14 0.27 -18.40 20.36
CA ALA A 14 -0.44 -19.46 19.65
C ALA A 14 -1.85 -19.69 20.21
N ILE A 15 -2.01 -19.68 21.53
CA ILE A 15 -3.32 -19.77 22.20
C ILE A 15 -4.20 -18.57 21.81
N GLU A 16 -3.66 -17.35 21.81
CA GLU A 16 -4.40 -16.16 21.39
C GLU A 16 -4.85 -16.24 19.93
N ILE A 17 -3.99 -16.72 19.03
CA ILE A 17 -4.32 -16.89 17.61
C ILE A 17 -5.42 -17.94 17.42
N LEU A 18 -5.36 -19.05 18.14
CA LEU A 18 -6.38 -20.11 18.09
C LEU A 18 -7.71 -19.67 18.71
N ALA A 19 -7.67 -18.79 19.71
CA ALA A 19 -8.85 -18.22 20.34
C ALA A 19 -9.55 -17.15 19.48
N LYS A 20 -8.85 -16.55 18.51
CA LYS A 20 -9.47 -15.57 17.60
C LYS A 20 -10.56 -16.25 16.78
N PRO A 21 -11.77 -15.65 16.70
CA PRO A 21 -12.88 -16.23 15.96
C PRO A 21 -12.49 -16.40 14.48
N SER A 22 -12.19 -17.64 14.12
CA SER A 22 -11.94 -18.05 12.75
C SER A 22 -13.22 -18.67 12.22
N GLY A 23 -14.01 -17.88 11.48
CA GLY A 23 -15.31 -18.35 11.01
C GLY A 23 -15.91 -17.44 9.95
N GLU A 24 -16.87 -18.00 9.25
CA GLU A 24 -17.78 -17.27 8.38
C GLU A 24 -19.06 -17.04 9.19
N ARG A 25 -19.51 -15.79 9.30
CA ARG A 25 -20.76 -15.45 9.97
C ARG A 25 -21.69 -14.72 9.00
N ASP A 26 -22.87 -15.27 8.82
CA ASP A 26 -23.94 -14.61 8.07
C ASP A 26 -24.50 -13.44 8.86
N LEU A 27 -24.56 -12.26 8.23
CA LEU A 27 -25.09 -11.03 8.84
C LEU A 27 -26.46 -10.64 8.28
N GLY A 28 -26.85 -11.14 7.11
CA GLY A 28 -28.14 -10.83 6.49
C GLY A 28 -28.04 -10.64 4.98
N VAL A 29 -28.93 -9.86 4.40
CA VAL A 29 -28.99 -9.56 2.96
C VAL A 29 -29.00 -8.06 2.76
N ASP A 30 -28.16 -7.52 1.87
CA ASP A 30 -28.17 -6.08 1.57
C ASP A 30 -29.48 -5.69 0.86
N PRO A 31 -30.24 -4.69 1.37
CA PRO A 31 -31.48 -4.25 0.73
C PRO A 31 -31.28 -3.65 -0.66
N ILE A 32 -30.10 -3.11 -0.98
CA ILE A 32 -29.84 -2.44 -2.26
C ILE A 32 -29.45 -3.44 -3.34
N THR A 33 -28.52 -4.34 -3.03
CA THR A 33 -28.01 -5.32 -3.99
C THR A 33 -28.71 -6.67 -3.93
N ASN A 34 -29.47 -6.93 -2.87
CA ASN A 34 -30.11 -8.21 -2.55
C ASN A 34 -29.11 -9.39 -2.45
N PHE A 35 -27.85 -9.10 -2.09
CA PHE A 35 -26.82 -10.12 -1.88
C PHE A 35 -26.63 -10.45 -0.40
N PRO A 36 -26.37 -11.74 -0.06
CA PRO A 36 -26.01 -12.13 1.29
C PRO A 36 -24.73 -11.45 1.74
N ILE A 37 -24.73 -10.97 2.97
CA ILE A 37 -23.60 -10.32 3.63
C ILE A 37 -23.02 -11.27 4.67
N ILE A 38 -21.70 -11.45 4.61
CA ILE A 38 -20.93 -12.34 5.47
C ILE A 38 -19.76 -11.59 6.10
N ALA A 39 -19.48 -11.86 7.37
CA ALA A 39 -18.25 -11.48 8.05
C ALA A 39 -17.27 -12.65 8.07
N LYS A 40 -16.01 -12.40 7.71
CA LYS A 40 -14.95 -13.41 7.61
C LYS A 40 -13.61 -12.87 8.09
N SER A 41 -12.74 -13.76 8.54
CA SER A 41 -11.33 -13.46 8.77
C SER A 41 -10.52 -13.71 7.50
N GLY A 42 -9.69 -12.75 7.09
CA GLY A 42 -8.84 -12.85 5.90
C GLY A 42 -7.40 -12.42 6.14
N ARG A 43 -6.59 -12.50 5.07
CA ARG A 43 -5.17 -12.11 5.08
C ARG A 43 -4.93 -10.70 5.62
N PHE A 44 -5.84 -9.78 5.32
CA PHE A 44 -5.73 -8.35 5.68
C PHE A 44 -6.52 -8.00 6.94
N GLY A 45 -6.93 -8.99 7.73
CA GLY A 45 -7.76 -8.82 8.91
C GLY A 45 -9.23 -9.22 8.68
N PRO A 46 -10.08 -9.04 9.69
CA PRO A 46 -11.51 -9.32 9.59
C PRO A 46 -12.18 -8.33 8.62
N TYR A 47 -13.09 -8.84 7.81
CA TYR A 47 -13.79 -8.04 6.79
C TYR A 47 -15.20 -8.58 6.53
N ILE A 48 -16.02 -7.72 5.96
CA ILE A 48 -17.37 -8.01 5.48
C ILE A 48 -17.32 -8.06 3.97
N THR A 49 -18.05 -8.99 3.37
CA THR A 49 -18.18 -9.10 1.92
C THR A 49 -19.60 -9.52 1.54
N GLU A 50 -20.03 -9.03 0.38
CA GLU A 50 -21.21 -9.58 -0.30
C GLU A 50 -20.84 -10.92 -0.95
N VAL A 51 -21.78 -11.85 -0.99
CA VAL A 51 -21.68 -13.11 -1.74
C VAL A 51 -22.47 -12.95 -3.02
N PHE A 52 -21.78 -12.95 -4.17
CA PHE A 52 -22.50 -13.12 -5.43
C PHE A 52 -23.07 -14.55 -5.52
N PRO A 53 -24.31 -14.70 -6.01
CA PRO A 53 -24.86 -16.01 -6.31
C PRO A 53 -23.91 -16.72 -7.28
N VAL A 54 -23.38 -17.87 -6.83
CA VAL A 54 -22.55 -18.71 -7.68
C VAL A 54 -23.49 -19.40 -8.65
N GLU A 55 -23.40 -19.05 -9.94
CA GLU A 55 -23.98 -19.90 -10.99
C GLU A 55 -23.42 -21.31 -10.80
N VAL A 56 -24.30 -22.27 -10.53
CA VAL A 56 -23.93 -23.67 -10.29
C VAL A 56 -23.20 -24.18 -11.53
N VAL A 57 -21.88 -24.25 -11.46
CA VAL A 57 -21.07 -24.89 -12.50
C VAL A 57 -21.25 -26.39 -12.28
N PRO A 58 -21.81 -27.14 -13.24
CA PRO A 58 -22.01 -28.58 -13.09
C PRO A 58 -20.67 -29.28 -12.80
N GLU A 59 -20.75 -30.21 -11.86
CA GLU A 59 -19.63 -30.96 -11.31
C GLU A 59 -18.83 -31.64 -12.44
N GLY A 60 -17.58 -31.21 -12.66
CA GLY A 60 -16.70 -31.72 -13.71
C GLY A 60 -16.21 -30.68 -14.74
N ALA A 61 -16.80 -29.48 -14.80
CA ALA A 61 -16.29 -28.42 -15.66
C ALA A 61 -15.23 -27.56 -14.95
N LYS A 62 -14.06 -27.38 -15.59
CA LYS A 62 -12.99 -26.48 -15.10
C LYS A 62 -13.59 -25.11 -14.77
N LYS A 63 -13.50 -24.66 -13.50
CA LYS A 63 -13.92 -23.32 -13.06
C LYS A 63 -13.40 -22.28 -14.06
N LYS A 64 -14.29 -21.69 -14.85
CA LYS A 64 -13.93 -20.63 -15.79
C LYS A 64 -13.24 -19.53 -14.98
N ARG A 65 -11.99 -19.21 -15.34
CA ARG A 65 -11.25 -18.09 -14.74
C ARG A 65 -12.17 -16.87 -14.76
N LYS A 66 -12.45 -16.28 -13.60
CA LYS A 66 -13.24 -15.04 -13.49
C LYS A 66 -12.64 -14.04 -14.49
N LYS A 67 -13.44 -13.62 -15.48
CA LYS A 67 -13.01 -12.58 -16.44
C LYS A 67 -12.66 -11.33 -15.64
N ALA A 68 -11.65 -10.57 -16.07
CA ALA A 68 -11.21 -9.36 -15.37
C ALA A 68 -12.33 -8.30 -15.23
N ASP A 69 -13.32 -8.36 -16.13
CA ASP A 69 -14.48 -7.46 -16.17
C ASP A 69 -15.72 -8.01 -15.41
N ALA A 70 -15.61 -9.13 -14.70
CA ALA A 70 -16.70 -9.60 -13.85
C ALA A 70 -16.85 -8.69 -12.61
N PRO A 71 -18.09 -8.35 -12.19
CA PRO A 71 -18.30 -7.54 -11.00
C PRO A 71 -17.68 -8.24 -9.78
N LYS A 72 -16.92 -7.47 -8.99
CA LYS A 72 -16.28 -7.95 -7.76
C LYS A 72 -17.20 -7.67 -6.58
N PRO A 73 -17.32 -8.61 -5.62
CA PRO A 73 -18.20 -8.40 -4.48
C PRO A 73 -17.70 -7.18 -3.73
N LYS A 74 -18.62 -6.36 -3.22
CA LYS A 74 -18.20 -5.27 -2.35
C LYS A 74 -17.64 -5.87 -1.06
N THR A 75 -16.56 -5.27 -0.61
CA THR A 75 -15.85 -5.71 0.60
C THR A 75 -15.51 -4.49 1.44
N ALA A 76 -15.69 -4.59 2.74
CA ALA A 76 -15.28 -3.57 3.69
C ALA A 76 -14.53 -4.21 4.86
N SER A 77 -13.36 -3.67 5.21
CA SER A 77 -12.64 -4.11 6.41
C SER A 77 -13.40 -3.69 7.66
N LEU A 78 -13.38 -4.54 8.69
CA LEU A 78 -13.86 -4.13 10.01
C LEU A 78 -12.96 -3.00 10.54
N LEU A 79 -13.56 -2.16 11.37
CA LEU A 79 -12.85 -1.12 12.11
C LEU A 79 -12.02 -1.76 13.23
N SER A 80 -11.02 -1.05 13.73
CA SER A 80 -10.12 -1.56 14.78
C SER A 80 -10.86 -1.84 16.09
N THR A 81 -11.97 -1.15 16.31
CA THR A 81 -12.88 -1.27 17.45
C THR A 81 -13.90 -2.41 17.30
N MET A 82 -14.05 -3.00 16.11
CA MET A 82 -15.04 -4.03 15.81
C MET A 82 -14.44 -5.43 15.81
N THR A 83 -15.22 -6.42 16.23
CA THR A 83 -14.83 -7.84 16.19
C THR A 83 -15.84 -8.66 15.40
N LEU A 84 -15.44 -9.83 14.90
CA LEU A 84 -16.33 -10.71 14.13
C LEU A 84 -17.55 -11.18 14.94
N ASP A 85 -17.40 -11.28 16.27
CA ASP A 85 -18.45 -11.76 17.16
C ASP A 85 -19.44 -10.65 17.57
N THR A 86 -19.01 -9.40 17.52
CA THR A 86 -19.84 -8.25 17.92
C THR A 86 -20.45 -7.49 16.75
N VAL A 87 -19.92 -7.67 15.52
CA VAL A 87 -20.39 -6.89 14.37
C VAL A 87 -21.85 -7.20 14.04
N THR A 88 -22.63 -6.15 13.79
CA THR A 88 -24.06 -6.25 13.50
C THR A 88 -24.34 -6.10 12.00
N TYR A 89 -25.56 -6.47 11.60
CA TYR A 89 -26.07 -6.24 10.24
C TYR A 89 -26.05 -4.75 9.85
N GLU A 90 -26.42 -3.87 10.78
CA GLU A 90 -26.43 -2.42 10.53
C GLU A 90 -25.02 -1.89 10.29
N ASP A 91 -24.05 -2.33 11.09
CA ASP A 91 -22.65 -1.96 10.92
C ASP A 91 -22.13 -2.43 9.56
N ALA A 92 -22.56 -3.62 9.13
CA ALA A 92 -22.19 -4.18 7.84
C ALA A 92 -22.66 -3.32 6.67
N ILE A 93 -23.92 -2.87 6.68
CA ILE A 93 -24.45 -1.96 5.66
C ILE A 93 -23.68 -0.64 5.68
N ARG A 94 -23.44 -0.07 6.87
CA ARG A 94 -22.68 1.18 7.01
C ARG A 94 -21.28 1.03 6.42
N LEU A 95 -20.56 -0.06 6.71
CA LEU A 95 -19.22 -0.30 6.19
C LEU A 95 -19.21 -0.55 4.68
N LEU A 96 -20.18 -1.30 4.14
CA LEU A 96 -20.31 -1.54 2.69
C LEU A 96 -20.72 -0.30 1.90
N SER A 97 -21.22 0.75 2.57
CA SER A 97 -21.52 2.04 1.94
C SER A 97 -20.27 2.88 1.66
N LEU A 98 -19.12 2.54 2.25
CA LEU A 98 -17.84 3.21 1.98
C LEU A 98 -17.31 2.80 0.59
N PRO A 99 -16.72 3.73 -0.19
CA PRO A 99 -16.40 5.12 0.13
C PRO A 99 -17.62 6.06 0.16
N ARG A 100 -17.72 6.89 1.20
CA ARG A 100 -18.78 7.90 1.34
C ARG A 100 -18.38 9.19 0.62
N LEU A 101 -19.22 9.71 -0.26
CA LEU A 101 -19.04 11.01 -0.91
C LEU A 101 -19.56 12.14 -0.01
N LEU A 102 -18.72 13.15 0.26
CA LEU A 102 -19.12 14.35 1.03
C LEU A 102 -19.59 15.49 0.12
N GLY A 103 -19.00 15.60 -1.07
CA GLY A 103 -19.23 16.70 -2.00
C GLY A 103 -17.99 16.95 -2.85
N THR A 104 -17.96 18.09 -3.53
CA THR A 104 -16.90 18.47 -4.46
C THR A 104 -16.16 19.70 -3.92
N ASN A 105 -14.83 19.74 -4.04
CA ASN A 105 -14.03 20.89 -3.65
C ASN A 105 -14.07 22.01 -4.71
N SER A 106 -13.46 23.16 -4.39
CA SER A 106 -13.34 24.29 -5.34
C SER A 106 -12.51 23.98 -6.60
N ALA A 107 -11.69 22.92 -6.57
CA ALA A 107 -10.92 22.45 -7.72
C ALA A 107 -11.72 21.46 -8.62
N GLY A 108 -12.95 21.08 -8.24
CA GLY A 108 -13.76 20.12 -8.97
C GLY A 108 -13.49 18.64 -8.62
N ASP A 109 -12.69 18.36 -7.59
CA ASP A 109 -12.44 17.00 -7.12
C ASP A 109 -13.50 16.56 -6.10
N ASP A 110 -14.02 15.34 -6.27
CA ASP A 110 -14.90 14.69 -5.31
C ASP A 110 -14.13 14.30 -4.04
N ILE A 111 -14.63 14.77 -2.90
CA ILE A 111 -14.12 14.43 -1.57
C ILE A 111 -14.83 13.17 -1.08
N THR A 112 -14.05 12.10 -0.92
CA THR A 112 -14.52 10.81 -0.41
C THR A 112 -13.87 10.45 0.91
N VAL A 113 -14.63 9.77 1.77
CA VAL A 113 -14.19 9.24 3.07
C VAL A 113 -14.17 7.72 3.01
N GLN A 114 -13.07 7.12 3.46
CA GLN A 114 -12.90 5.68 3.42
C GLN A 114 -11.90 5.20 4.47
N ASN A 115 -11.99 3.91 4.82
CA ASN A 115 -11.02 3.26 5.69
C ASN A 115 -9.96 2.52 4.86
N GLY A 116 -8.71 2.52 5.33
CA GLY A 116 -7.60 1.84 4.66
C GLY A 116 -6.63 1.21 5.64
N ARG A 117 -5.49 0.72 5.11
CA ARG A 117 -4.47 0.03 5.92
C ARG A 117 -3.96 0.83 7.12
N TYR A 118 -3.93 2.16 7.01
CA TYR A 118 -3.40 3.06 8.04
C TYR A 118 -4.52 3.78 8.82
N GLY A 119 -5.76 3.28 8.74
CA GLY A 119 -6.92 3.89 9.37
C GLY A 119 -7.74 4.79 8.43
N PRO A 120 -8.65 5.59 8.99
CA PRO A 120 -9.60 6.42 8.27
C PRO A 120 -8.91 7.60 7.58
N TYR A 121 -9.35 7.93 6.36
CA TYR A 121 -8.79 9.03 5.61
C TYR A 121 -9.78 9.63 4.61
N LEU A 122 -9.53 10.89 4.28
CA LEU A 122 -10.16 11.63 3.19
C LEU A 122 -9.32 11.51 1.92
N LYS A 123 -9.98 11.51 0.78
CA LYS A 123 -9.35 11.58 -0.54
C LYS A 123 -10.08 12.57 -1.44
N ALA A 124 -9.33 13.49 -2.03
CA ALA A 124 -9.79 14.45 -3.03
C ALA A 124 -8.81 14.41 -4.22
N GLY A 125 -9.24 13.78 -5.32
CA GLY A 125 -8.36 13.54 -6.47
C GLY A 125 -7.10 12.74 -6.09
N ALA A 126 -5.95 13.42 -6.11
CA ALA A 126 -4.65 12.87 -5.71
C ALA A 126 -4.22 13.25 -4.28
N ASP A 127 -4.89 14.21 -3.63
CA ASP A 127 -4.62 14.53 -2.23
C ASP A 127 -5.36 13.54 -1.31
N SER A 128 -4.73 13.24 -0.18
CA SER A 128 -5.30 12.37 0.84
C SER A 128 -4.82 12.83 2.20
N ARG A 129 -5.76 12.90 3.16
CA ARG A 129 -5.55 13.40 4.52
C ARG A 129 -6.05 12.36 5.52
N THR A 130 -5.23 12.03 6.51
CA THR A 130 -5.60 11.07 7.56
C THR A 130 -6.58 11.73 8.52
N LEU A 131 -7.59 10.97 8.94
CA LEU A 131 -8.55 11.37 9.97
C LEU A 131 -8.06 10.92 11.35
N THR A 132 -8.55 11.57 12.41
CA THR A 132 -8.08 11.31 13.77
C THR A 132 -8.81 10.14 14.43
N SER A 133 -10.06 9.88 14.05
CA SER A 133 -10.89 8.80 14.61
C SER A 133 -11.67 8.06 13.51
N GLU A 134 -11.99 6.80 13.78
CA GLU A 134 -12.85 5.95 12.94
C GLU A 134 -14.29 6.48 12.88
N ASP A 135 -14.79 7.15 13.94
CA ASP A 135 -16.13 7.72 13.98
C ASP A 135 -16.34 8.80 12.89
N GLN A 136 -15.26 9.51 12.56
CA GLN A 136 -15.25 10.54 11.51
C GLN A 136 -15.55 9.97 10.12
N LEU A 137 -15.44 8.65 9.90
CA LEU A 137 -15.87 8.03 8.64
C LEU A 137 -17.34 8.37 8.32
N PHE A 138 -18.17 8.43 9.34
CA PHE A 138 -19.62 8.59 9.21
C PHE A 138 -20.10 9.98 9.62
N SER A 139 -19.46 10.63 10.59
CA SER A 139 -19.91 11.93 11.11
C SER A 139 -19.35 13.15 10.39
N ILE A 140 -18.19 13.03 9.72
CA ILE A 140 -17.51 14.22 9.17
C ILE A 140 -18.36 14.92 8.10
N SER A 141 -18.39 16.24 8.16
CA SER A 141 -19.09 17.09 7.19
C SER A 141 -18.17 17.56 6.06
N LEU A 142 -18.76 18.13 5.01
CA LEU A 142 -18.01 18.73 3.91
C LEU A 142 -17.14 19.90 4.39
N ASP A 143 -17.68 20.76 5.27
CA ASP A 143 -16.99 21.95 5.78
C ASP A 143 -15.76 21.58 6.61
N GLU A 144 -15.89 20.58 7.49
CA GLU A 144 -14.76 20.04 8.26
C GLU A 144 -13.69 19.42 7.35
N ALA A 145 -14.11 18.72 6.29
CA ALA A 145 -13.19 18.16 5.31
C ALA A 145 -12.42 19.28 4.57
N LEU A 146 -13.11 20.36 4.16
CA LEU A 146 -12.49 21.52 3.54
C LEU A 146 -11.51 22.22 4.49
N GLU A 147 -11.84 22.32 5.78
CA GLU A 147 -10.92 22.85 6.79
C GLU A 147 -9.64 22.00 6.89
N ILE A 148 -9.76 20.67 6.89
CA ILE A 148 -8.61 19.76 6.88
C ILE A 148 -7.76 19.94 5.62
N TYR A 149 -8.39 20.14 4.45
CA TYR A 149 -7.66 20.37 3.19
C TYR A 149 -7.00 21.74 3.13
N SER A 150 -7.53 22.76 3.83
CA SER A 150 -6.92 24.09 3.91
C SER A 150 -5.58 24.07 4.64
N LYS A 151 -5.41 23.16 5.60
CA LYS A 151 -4.17 22.98 6.36
C LYS A 151 -3.08 22.39 5.45
N PRO A 152 -1.80 22.78 5.60
CA PRO A 152 -0.71 22.21 4.81
C PRO A 152 -0.61 20.70 5.05
N LYS A 153 -0.22 19.94 4.00
CA LYS A 153 -0.10 18.49 4.09
C LYS A 153 1.03 18.10 5.01
N GLU A 154 0.67 17.61 6.20
CA GLU A 154 1.61 17.01 7.13
C GLU A 154 2.12 15.70 6.55
N ARG A 155 3.29 15.77 5.91
CA ARG A 155 3.97 14.56 5.45
C ARG A 155 4.48 13.86 6.70
N ARG A 156 3.96 12.66 6.96
CA ARG A 156 4.48 11.71 7.98
C ARG A 156 5.96 11.31 7.78
N ARG A 157 6.65 11.92 6.80
CA ARG A 157 8.10 11.89 6.67
C ARG A 157 8.58 12.76 7.82
N GLY A 158 8.89 12.11 8.95
CA GLY A 158 9.22 12.77 10.21
C GLY A 158 10.06 14.01 9.99
N VAL A 159 9.71 15.08 10.72
CA VAL A 159 10.48 16.33 10.76
C VAL A 159 11.95 15.97 10.79
N ALA A 160 12.72 16.49 9.83
CA ALA A 160 14.13 16.16 9.71
C ALA A 160 14.79 16.42 11.08
N LYS A 161 15.25 15.35 11.73
CA LYS A 161 15.90 15.49 13.03
C LYS A 161 17.09 16.44 12.85
N PRO A 162 17.30 17.40 13.78
CA PRO A 162 18.47 18.26 13.72
C PRO A 162 19.76 17.41 13.73
N PRO A 163 20.87 17.92 13.17
CA PRO A 163 22.15 17.23 13.22
C PRO A 163 22.55 16.95 14.67
N LEU A 164 23.11 15.77 14.91
CA LEU A 164 23.57 15.34 16.23
C LEU A 164 24.88 16.00 16.63
N LYS A 165 25.75 16.31 15.66
CA LYS A 165 27.05 16.96 15.87
C LYS A 165 27.51 17.62 14.57
N GLU A 166 28.08 18.80 14.68
CA GLU A 166 28.72 19.51 13.57
C GLU A 166 30.24 19.37 13.74
N LEU A 167 30.93 18.89 12.70
CA LEU A 167 32.37 18.61 12.76
C LEU A 167 33.22 19.68 12.06
N GLY A 168 32.58 20.65 11.39
CA GLY A 168 33.24 21.73 10.66
C GLY A 168 33.24 21.51 9.15
N LYS A 169 34.15 22.17 8.44
CA LYS A 169 34.25 22.10 6.98
C LYS A 169 35.34 21.13 6.54
N ASP A 170 35.07 20.39 5.48
CA ASP A 170 36.06 19.56 4.79
C ASP A 170 37.12 20.48 4.12
N PRO A 171 38.42 20.36 4.45
CA PRO A 171 39.46 21.17 3.82
C PRO A 171 39.59 20.99 2.30
N ALA A 172 39.15 19.85 1.75
CA ALA A 172 39.28 19.55 0.33
C ALA A 172 38.06 20.01 -0.49
N THR A 173 36.87 20.00 0.10
CA THR A 173 35.62 20.29 -0.61
C THR A 173 34.90 21.54 -0.11
N GLU A 174 35.38 22.15 0.97
CA GLU A 174 34.78 23.27 1.71
C GLU A 174 33.33 23.03 2.21
N LYS A 175 32.84 21.79 2.10
CA LYS A 175 31.49 21.38 2.50
C LYS A 175 31.41 21.17 4.02
N GLU A 176 30.27 21.51 4.59
CA GLU A 176 29.99 21.28 6.02
C GLU A 176 29.76 19.79 6.29
N VAL A 177 30.55 19.24 7.22
CA VAL A 177 30.49 17.84 7.64
C VAL A 177 29.70 17.76 8.94
N ILE A 178 28.57 17.07 8.90
CA ILE A 178 27.64 16.93 10.02
C ILE A 178 27.25 15.47 10.25
N VAL A 179 26.94 15.12 11.49
CA VAL A 179 26.47 13.80 11.90
C VAL A 179 24.96 13.85 12.07
N LYS A 180 24.24 12.87 11.52
CA LYS A 180 22.77 12.76 11.61
C LYS A 180 22.35 11.36 12.05
N ASP A 181 21.18 11.29 12.66
CA ASP A 181 20.51 10.03 12.98
C ASP A 181 19.56 9.62 11.83
N GLY A 182 19.87 8.51 11.16
CA GLY A 182 19.12 8.00 10.02
C GLY A 182 18.37 6.70 10.32
N ARG A 183 17.56 6.25 9.36
CA ARG A 183 16.83 4.97 9.45
C ARG A 183 17.76 3.77 9.67
N PHE A 184 19.00 3.84 9.20
CA PHE A 184 19.98 2.75 9.26
C PHE A 184 21.04 2.97 10.34
N GLY A 185 20.77 3.88 11.28
CA GLY A 185 21.71 4.32 12.30
C GLY A 185 22.36 5.66 11.96
N MET A 186 23.34 6.03 12.79
CA MET A 186 24.07 7.29 12.69
C MET A 186 24.96 7.32 11.45
N TYR A 187 25.03 8.48 10.79
CA TYR A 187 25.85 8.67 9.61
C TYR A 187 26.43 10.09 9.54
N VAL A 188 27.58 10.20 8.88
CA VAL A 188 28.22 11.47 8.51
C VAL A 188 27.75 11.87 7.11
N THR A 189 27.50 13.16 6.91
CA THR A 189 27.20 13.73 5.60
C THR A 189 27.90 15.06 5.39
N ASP A 190 28.36 15.28 4.16
CA ASP A 190 28.84 16.57 3.62
C ASP A 190 27.74 17.28 2.78
N GLY A 191 26.50 16.79 2.85
CA GLY A 191 25.36 17.22 2.04
C GLY A 191 25.16 16.43 0.74
N GLU A 192 26.20 15.77 0.22
CA GLU A 192 26.14 15.02 -1.04
C GLU A 192 26.35 13.52 -0.82
N THR A 193 27.43 13.18 -0.14
CA THR A 193 27.82 11.83 0.26
C THR A 193 27.29 11.54 1.67
N ASN A 194 26.83 10.31 1.90
CA ASN A 194 26.39 9.85 3.22
C ASN A 194 27.14 8.58 3.60
N ALA A 195 27.93 8.63 4.67
CA ALA A 195 28.71 7.51 5.17
C ALA A 195 28.21 7.06 6.55
N THR A 196 27.72 5.83 6.67
CA THR A 196 27.27 5.26 7.96
C THR A 196 28.45 5.07 8.91
N LEU A 197 28.27 5.39 10.19
CA LEU A 197 29.26 5.13 11.23
C LEU A 197 29.50 3.61 11.36
N ARG A 198 30.75 3.19 11.51
CA ARG A 198 31.08 1.76 11.69
C ARG A 198 30.86 1.34 13.14
N ARG A 199 30.77 0.03 13.35
CA ARG A 199 30.67 -0.54 14.70
C ARG A 199 31.92 -0.15 15.50
N GLY A 200 31.75 0.70 16.51
CA GLY A 200 32.83 1.25 17.34
C GLY A 200 33.02 2.76 17.19
N ASP A 201 32.55 3.37 16.11
CA ASP A 201 32.51 4.84 16.00
C ASP A 201 31.36 5.35 16.90
N THR A 202 31.67 6.16 17.91
CA THR A 202 30.68 6.80 18.80
C THR A 202 30.56 8.29 18.50
N LEU A 203 29.41 8.90 18.81
CA LEU A 203 29.16 10.33 18.55
C LEU A 203 30.21 11.25 19.22
N GLU A 204 30.60 10.90 20.44
CA GLU A 204 31.51 11.70 21.26
C GLU A 204 32.94 11.64 20.72
N ALA A 205 33.43 10.43 20.43
CA ALA A 205 34.79 10.20 19.93
C ALA A 205 34.98 10.55 18.45
N LEU A 206 33.90 10.81 17.70
CA LEU A 206 34.00 11.12 16.28
C LEU A 206 34.65 12.49 16.04
N THR A 207 35.79 12.48 15.37
CA THR A 207 36.56 13.66 14.94
C THR A 207 36.31 13.99 13.47
N LEU A 208 36.70 15.20 13.04
CA LEU A 208 36.62 15.61 11.64
C LEU A 208 37.43 14.66 10.73
N ASP A 209 38.66 14.30 11.10
CA ASP A 209 39.51 13.42 10.30
C ASP A 209 38.88 12.04 10.07
N ARG A 210 38.32 11.46 11.13
CA ARG A 210 37.62 10.17 11.04
C ARG A 210 36.37 10.27 10.17
N ALA A 211 35.63 11.37 10.27
CA ALA A 211 34.47 11.62 9.44
C ALA A 211 34.83 11.79 7.95
N LEU A 212 35.94 12.47 7.65
CA LEU A 212 36.47 12.60 6.29
C LEU A 212 36.96 11.26 5.74
N GLU A 213 37.57 10.41 6.55
CA GLU A 213 37.96 9.04 6.16
C GLU A 213 36.73 8.21 5.75
N LEU A 214 35.66 8.26 6.55
CA LEU A 214 34.40 7.57 6.24
C LEU A 214 33.76 8.08 4.95
N LEU A 215 33.74 9.40 4.74
CA LEU A 215 33.22 10.00 3.51
C LEU A 215 34.10 9.66 2.30
N ALA A 216 35.42 9.72 2.40
CA ALA A 216 36.34 9.36 1.34
C ALA A 216 36.19 7.89 0.94
N GLY A 217 36.13 6.98 1.92
CA GLY A 217 35.88 5.56 1.67
C GLY A 217 34.52 5.33 0.99
N ARG A 218 33.50 6.11 1.35
CA ARG A 218 32.20 6.07 0.70
C ARG A 218 32.24 6.58 -0.74
N ARG A 219 32.91 7.70 -1.02
CA ARG A 219 33.09 8.26 -2.37
C ARG A 219 33.85 7.28 -3.27
N ALA A 220 34.91 6.66 -2.75
CA ALA A 220 35.67 5.64 -3.48
C ALA A 220 34.79 4.41 -3.82
N TRP A 221 34.02 3.93 -2.84
CA TRP A 221 33.08 2.83 -3.08
C TRP A 221 32.00 3.19 -4.12
N GLU A 222 31.47 4.42 -4.09
CA GLU A 222 30.48 4.89 -5.07
C GLU A 222 31.07 5.10 -6.47
N ALA A 223 32.35 5.46 -6.58
CA ALA A 223 33.05 5.55 -7.87
C ALA A 223 33.24 4.17 -8.52
N GLU A 224 33.51 3.14 -7.71
CA GLU A 224 33.73 1.76 -8.18
C GLU A 224 32.42 0.99 -8.41
N ASN A 225 31.44 1.14 -7.51
CA ASN A 225 30.21 0.34 -7.48
C ASN A 225 28.99 1.10 -8.02
N GLY A 226 29.18 2.36 -8.41
CA GLY A 226 28.11 3.29 -8.73
C GLY A 226 27.39 3.82 -7.48
N PRO A 227 26.56 4.86 -7.63
CA PRO A 227 25.74 5.36 -6.53
C PRO A 227 24.84 4.23 -6.02
N SER A 228 24.68 4.11 -4.70
CA SER A 228 23.76 3.13 -4.12
C SER A 228 22.43 3.18 -4.86
N PRO A 229 21.92 2.04 -5.36
CA PRO A 229 20.78 2.04 -6.26
C PRO A 229 19.62 2.73 -5.55
N LYS A 230 19.31 3.96 -5.98
CA LYS A 230 18.01 4.57 -5.68
C LYS A 230 17.04 3.52 -6.18
N LYS A 231 16.26 2.90 -5.28
CA LYS A 231 15.14 2.05 -5.67
C LYS A 231 14.23 2.93 -6.52
N SER A 232 14.49 2.98 -7.82
CA SER A 232 13.54 3.45 -8.78
C SER A 232 12.39 2.48 -8.59
N ARG A 233 11.26 3.01 -8.10
CA ARG A 233 10.01 2.27 -8.21
C ARG A 233 9.92 1.92 -9.68
N LYS A 234 10.07 0.63 -10.01
CA LYS A 234 9.91 0.12 -11.37
C LYS A 234 8.57 0.68 -11.85
N LYS A 235 8.62 1.70 -12.72
CA LYS A 235 7.42 2.32 -13.26
C LYS A 235 6.67 1.16 -13.91
N ALA A 236 5.46 0.88 -13.43
CA ALA A 236 4.64 -0.16 -14.03
C ALA A 236 4.64 0.10 -15.53
N ALA A 237 5.00 -0.91 -16.33
CA ALA A 237 5.07 -0.77 -17.78
C ALA A 237 3.74 -0.14 -18.24
N PRO A 238 3.78 0.90 -19.10
CA PRO A 238 2.55 1.45 -19.66
C PRO A 238 1.80 0.28 -20.30
N LYS A 239 0.55 0.04 -19.87
CA LYS A 239 -0.32 -0.90 -20.55
C LYS A 239 -0.39 -0.44 -21.99
N SER A 240 0.10 -1.27 -22.91
CA SER A 240 -0.06 -1.06 -24.34
C SER A 240 -1.52 -0.69 -24.62
N PRO A 241 -1.81 0.34 -25.43
CA PRO A 241 -3.19 0.63 -25.82
C PRO A 241 -3.78 -0.65 -26.40
N LYS A 242 -4.88 -1.13 -25.82
CA LYS A 242 -5.64 -2.26 -26.37
C LYS A 242 -5.96 -1.88 -27.81
N ALA A 243 -5.41 -2.62 -28.77
CA ALA A 243 -5.88 -2.58 -30.14
C ALA A 243 -7.39 -2.74 -30.12
N LYS A 244 -8.12 -1.79 -30.71
CA LYS A 244 -9.56 -1.94 -30.93
C LYS A 244 -9.76 -3.25 -31.68
N ALA A 245 -10.68 -4.08 -31.20
CA ALA A 245 -11.07 -5.30 -31.89
C ALA A 245 -11.51 -4.94 -33.32
N PRO A 246 -11.08 -5.68 -34.35
CA PRO A 246 -11.57 -5.46 -35.70
C PRO A 246 -13.08 -5.72 -35.72
N SER A 247 -13.84 -4.70 -36.11
CA SER A 247 -15.27 -4.83 -36.36
C SER A 247 -15.49 -5.78 -37.53
N LEU A 248 -16.29 -6.82 -37.30
CA LEU A 248 -16.78 -7.71 -38.35
C LEU A 248 -17.73 -6.94 -39.26
N THR A 249 -17.21 -6.38 -40.35
CA THR A 249 -18.03 -6.02 -41.51
C THR A 249 -17.36 -6.49 -42.80
N LYS A 250 -18.09 -7.38 -43.48
CA LYS A 250 -18.01 -7.80 -44.90
C LYS A 250 -16.64 -7.61 -45.57
N ASN A 251 -15.86 -8.70 -45.63
CA ASN A 251 -15.57 -9.29 -46.94
C ASN A 251 -15.17 -10.76 -46.81
N THR A 252 -16.10 -11.55 -47.29
CA THR A 252 -16.08 -12.96 -47.60
C THR A 252 -15.00 -13.27 -48.67
N VAL A 253 -14.35 -14.42 -48.52
CA VAL A 253 -13.69 -15.26 -49.55
C VAL A 253 -12.37 -14.78 -50.21
N LYS A 254 -11.26 -15.43 -49.81
CA LYS A 254 -10.10 -15.96 -50.59
C LYS A 254 -8.96 -16.12 -49.58
N ALA A 255 -8.27 -17.24 -49.38
CA ALA A 255 -8.04 -18.47 -50.13
C ALA A 255 -7.69 -19.56 -49.09
N THR A 256 -8.35 -20.71 -49.08
CA THR A 256 -7.82 -21.96 -49.67
C THR A 256 -6.31 -22.17 -49.52
N GLY A 257 -5.95 -22.99 -48.52
CA GLY A 257 -4.99 -24.08 -48.66
C GLY A 257 -3.49 -23.78 -48.62
N LYS A 258 -2.82 -24.21 -47.55
CA LYS A 258 -1.63 -25.07 -47.71
C LYS A 258 -1.36 -25.95 -46.49
N LYS A 259 -1.06 -27.21 -46.79
CA LYS A 259 -0.85 -28.36 -45.91
C LYS A 259 0.30 -28.19 -44.92
N LYS A 260 0.08 -28.84 -43.77
CA LYS A 260 1.02 -29.36 -42.78
C LYS A 260 2.13 -30.20 -43.44
N ALA A 261 3.39 -29.95 -43.08
CA ALA A 261 4.47 -30.92 -43.19
C ALA A 261 5.33 -30.85 -41.92
N ALA A 262 5.36 -31.95 -41.19
CA ALA A 262 6.30 -32.22 -40.12
C ALA A 262 7.57 -32.81 -40.72
N LYS A 263 8.75 -32.45 -40.20
CA LYS A 263 9.92 -33.32 -40.27
C LYS A 263 10.69 -33.26 -38.94
N LYS A 264 11.01 -34.46 -38.45
CA LYS A 264 11.75 -34.78 -37.23
C LYS A 264 13.20 -34.29 -37.28
N LYS A 265 13.74 -34.13 -36.06
CA LYS A 265 15.10 -34.37 -35.56
C LYS A 265 16.14 -34.85 -36.59
N ASP A 266 17.30 -34.21 -36.55
CA ASP A 266 18.48 -34.78 -35.92
C ASP A 266 18.92 -33.86 -34.77
#